data_AF-D8QCL3-F1
#
_entry.id   AF-D8QCL3-F1
#
_cell.length_a   1.000
_cell.length_b   1.000
_cell.length_c   1.000
_cell.angle_alpha   90.00
_cell.angle_beta   90.00
_cell.angle_gamma   90.00
#
_symmetry.space_group_name_H-M   'P 1'
#
loop_
_entity.id
_entity.type
_entity.pdbx_description
1 polymer ?
#
loop_
_entity_poly.entity_id
_entity_poly.type
_entity_poly.pdbx_seq_one_letter_code
_entity_poly.pdbx_strand_id
1 'polypeptide(L)'
;MLTHTAAFSLAVLLLRSTLVTAESHTIKFDNQCGYGTPTLIQGGNTLSLNDANEYTSNGQFAAAIAYLQTGDCKYNGEGCMTTEITLVNPSSAGSGSSVDLSLIPPLAFNVPTTFSYYGGCDGDGKTCDSDSCGVNAFFISTDYQAQVQCQEDDVNLLITFCGNGNGASQSSEAASSPTSFSTAASSSDAASSTAASSAPASSVPSSGASTPSSTSPSATSKAILSAETGNARCANRVRRRAERRNAKRVAKHRRSGHRQ
;
A
#
# COMPACT_ATOMS: atom_id res chain seq x y z
N MET A 1 37.31 5.13 73.71
CA MET A 1 36.47 4.29 72.82
C MET A 1 36.09 5.16 71.63
N LEU A 2 36.78 4.96 70.50
CA LEU A 2 36.57 5.70 69.25
C LEU A 2 35.64 4.87 68.35
N THR A 3 34.48 5.40 68.01
CA THR A 3 33.54 4.82 67.06
C THR A 3 33.65 5.55 65.73
N HIS A 4 34.21 4.87 64.71
CA HIS A 4 34.21 5.34 63.33
C HIS A 4 32.93 4.89 62.64
N THR A 5 32.01 5.82 62.39
CA THR A 5 30.85 5.61 61.51
C THR A 5 31.27 5.83 60.06
N ALA A 6 31.51 4.74 59.33
CA ALA A 6 31.77 4.76 57.90
C ALA A 6 30.48 5.13 57.15
N ALA A 7 30.44 6.34 56.57
CA ALA A 7 29.38 6.77 55.69
C ALA A 7 29.55 6.09 54.31
N PHE A 8 28.76 5.05 54.04
CA PHE A 8 28.63 4.46 52.71
C PHE A 8 27.76 5.39 51.85
N SER A 9 28.41 6.29 51.10
CA SER A 9 27.76 7.09 50.06
C SER A 9 27.34 6.19 48.89
N LEU A 10 26.09 5.76 48.90
CA LEU A 10 25.47 5.03 47.79
C LEU A 10 25.14 6.02 46.66
N ALA A 11 26.07 6.20 45.72
CA ALA A 11 25.83 6.98 44.51
C ALA A 11 24.91 6.22 43.56
N VAL A 12 23.60 6.52 43.59
CA VAL A 12 22.61 5.98 42.64
C VAL A 12 22.77 6.73 41.31
N LEU A 13 23.48 6.12 40.36
CA LEU A 13 23.59 6.60 38.99
C LEU A 13 22.27 6.31 38.26
N LEU A 14 21.37 7.29 38.17
CA LEU A 14 20.15 7.20 37.36
C LEU A 14 20.53 7.31 35.87
N LEU A 15 20.81 6.19 35.21
CA LEU A 15 20.89 6.15 33.77
C LEU A 15 19.48 6.44 33.19
N ARG A 16 19.28 7.66 32.71
CA ARG A 16 18.14 7.98 31.85
C ARG A 16 18.38 7.34 30.48
N SER A 17 17.88 6.13 30.29
CA SER A 17 17.73 5.56 28.95
C SER A 17 16.65 6.36 28.23
N THR A 18 17.05 7.23 27.30
CA THR A 18 16.14 7.81 26.31
C THR A 18 15.59 6.66 25.48
N LEU A 19 14.33 6.29 25.71
CA LEU A 19 13.62 5.36 24.83
C LEU A 19 13.46 6.07 23.49
N VAL A 20 14.21 5.61 22.49
CA VAL A 20 13.93 5.96 21.10
C VAL A 20 12.71 5.15 20.72
N THR A 21 11.56 5.79 20.55
CA THR A 21 10.41 5.17 19.89
C THR A 21 10.84 4.92 18.46
N ALA A 22 11.08 3.65 18.14
CA ALA A 22 11.34 3.25 16.76
C ALA A 22 10.00 3.27 16.02
N GLU A 23 9.97 3.94 14.87
CA GLU A 23 8.80 4.00 14.00
C GLU A 23 8.29 2.58 13.70
N SER A 24 6.98 2.38 13.79
CA SER A 24 6.36 1.07 13.57
C SER A 24 4.97 1.20 12.98
N HIS A 25 4.68 0.42 11.95
CA HIS A 25 3.38 0.40 11.28
C HIS A 25 2.89 -1.03 11.11
N THR A 26 1.63 -1.28 11.44
CA THR A 26 0.96 -2.56 11.20
C THR A 26 -0.10 -2.39 10.12
N ILE A 27 -0.11 -3.32 9.17
CA ILE A 27 -1.14 -3.44 8.15
C ILE A 27 -1.91 -4.71 8.43
N LYS A 28 -3.22 -4.58 8.61
CA LYS A 28 -4.14 -5.69 8.85
C LYS A 28 -5.06 -5.87 7.66
N PHE A 29 -5.30 -7.12 7.29
CA PHE A 29 -6.25 -7.48 6.25
C PHE A 29 -7.47 -8.18 6.85
N ASP A 30 -8.64 -7.70 6.47
CA ASP A 30 -9.93 -8.32 6.78
C ASP A 30 -10.60 -8.77 5.48
N ASN A 31 -10.47 -10.06 5.16
CA ASN A 31 -11.05 -10.62 3.96
C ASN A 31 -12.45 -11.18 4.24
N GLN A 32 -13.48 -10.35 4.03
CA GLN A 32 -14.88 -10.75 4.21
C GLN A 32 -15.50 -11.39 2.97
N CYS A 33 -14.73 -11.53 1.88
CA CYS A 33 -15.22 -12.15 0.65
C CYS A 33 -15.45 -13.67 0.81
N GLY A 34 -14.77 -14.30 1.77
CA GLY A 34 -14.77 -15.77 1.93
C GLY A 34 -13.94 -16.52 0.86
N TYR A 35 -13.24 -15.79 -0.01
CA TYR A 35 -12.34 -16.31 -1.03
C TYR A 35 -11.19 -15.34 -1.31
N GLY A 36 -10.21 -15.80 -2.08
CA GLY A 36 -9.02 -15.02 -2.43
C GLY A 36 -8.03 -14.86 -1.28
N THR A 37 -6.87 -14.31 -1.60
CA THR A 37 -5.76 -14.16 -0.65
C THR A 37 -5.30 -12.70 -0.61
N PRO A 38 -5.35 -12.03 0.56
CA PRO A 38 -4.74 -10.72 0.71
C PRO A 38 -3.27 -10.77 0.30
N THR A 39 -2.89 -9.90 -0.62
CA THR A 39 -1.54 -9.83 -1.17
C THR A 39 -0.97 -8.45 -0.84
N LEU A 40 0.19 -8.43 -0.19
CA LEU A 40 0.95 -7.22 0.10
C LEU A 40 2.28 -7.28 -0.63
N ILE A 41 2.62 -6.26 -1.40
CA ILE A 41 3.86 -6.17 -2.15
C ILE A 41 4.55 -4.86 -1.81
N GLN A 42 5.84 -4.91 -1.52
CA GLN A 42 6.66 -3.72 -1.28
C GLN A 42 7.94 -3.78 -2.11
N GLY A 43 8.21 -2.71 -2.86
CA GLY A 43 9.42 -2.62 -3.68
C GLY A 43 9.60 -3.80 -4.64
N GLY A 44 8.48 -4.34 -5.14
CA GLY A 44 8.45 -5.49 -6.04
C GLY A 44 8.67 -6.85 -5.38
N ASN A 45 8.54 -6.98 -4.06
CA ASN A 45 8.57 -8.27 -3.34
C ASN A 45 7.25 -8.52 -2.63
N THR A 46 6.67 -9.71 -2.78
CA THR A 46 5.56 -10.16 -1.95
C THR A 46 6.01 -10.35 -0.51
N LEU A 47 5.29 -9.72 0.42
CA LEU A 47 5.53 -9.82 1.85
C LEU A 47 4.66 -10.92 2.45
N SER A 48 5.24 -11.70 3.37
CA SER A 48 4.51 -12.73 4.09
C SER A 48 3.72 -12.11 5.24
N LEU A 49 2.42 -12.39 5.27
CA LEU A 49 1.56 -12.06 6.39
C LEU A 49 1.70 -13.12 7.48
N ASN A 50 1.42 -12.75 8.73
CA ASN A 50 1.29 -13.71 9.82
C ASN A 50 -0.07 -14.44 9.77
N ASP A 51 -0.31 -15.35 10.71
CA ASP A 51 -1.55 -16.13 10.80
C ASP A 51 -2.81 -15.29 11.07
N ALA A 52 -2.65 -14.04 11.51
CA ALA A 52 -3.74 -13.08 11.73
C ALA A 52 -4.00 -12.18 10.50
N ASN A 53 -3.37 -12.47 9.36
CA ASN A 53 -3.36 -11.63 8.17
C ASN A 53 -2.83 -10.21 8.43
N GLU A 54 -1.76 -10.11 9.21
CA GLU A 54 -1.10 -8.85 9.54
C GLU A 54 0.36 -8.85 9.09
N TYR A 55 0.86 -7.65 8.77
CA TYR A 55 2.27 -7.38 8.54
C TYR A 55 2.69 -6.15 9.35
N THR A 56 3.81 -6.25 10.07
CA THR A 56 4.38 -5.13 10.82
C THR A 56 5.74 -4.73 10.26
N SER A 57 5.87 -3.46 9.89
CA SER A 57 7.14 -2.82 9.54
C SER A 57 7.74 -2.15 10.77
N ASN A 58 9.04 -2.36 11.02
CA ASN A 58 9.80 -1.67 12.07
C ASN A 58 10.55 -0.47 11.46
N GLY A 59 9.78 0.49 10.95
CA GLY A 59 10.21 1.73 10.31
C GLY A 59 9.31 2.12 9.14
N GLN A 60 9.69 3.20 8.43
CA GLN A 60 9.01 3.66 7.21
C GLN A 60 8.62 2.52 6.27
N PHE A 61 7.37 2.53 5.86
CA PHE A 61 6.79 1.55 4.95
C PHE A 61 6.21 2.25 3.71
N ALA A 62 7.02 2.39 2.66
CA ALA A 62 6.63 3.09 1.44
C ALA A 62 6.71 2.21 0.19
N ALA A 63 6.13 2.70 -0.92
CA ALA A 63 6.12 2.04 -2.22
C ALA A 63 5.54 0.62 -2.15
N ALA A 64 4.43 0.50 -1.42
CA ALA A 64 3.70 -0.74 -1.26
C ALA A 64 2.34 -0.68 -1.94
N ILE A 65 1.89 -1.84 -2.40
CA ILE A 65 0.54 -2.04 -2.89
C ILE A 65 -0.08 -3.23 -2.18
N ALA A 66 -1.39 -3.20 -2.00
CA ALA A 66 -2.15 -4.36 -1.57
C ALA A 66 -3.39 -4.57 -2.42
N TYR A 67 -3.78 -5.83 -2.59
CA TYR A 67 -4.98 -6.22 -3.32
C TYR A 67 -5.43 -7.63 -2.89
N LEU A 68 -6.67 -8.00 -3.21
CA LEU A 68 -7.14 -9.36 -3.01
C LEU A 68 -6.86 -10.19 -4.26
N GLN A 69 -5.98 -11.18 -4.17
CA GLN A 69 -5.70 -12.11 -5.26
C GLN A 69 -6.85 -13.11 -5.41
N THR A 70 -7.60 -13.00 -6.51
CA THR A 70 -8.75 -13.87 -6.83
C THR A 70 -8.49 -14.86 -7.97
N GLY A 71 -7.31 -14.83 -8.57
CA GLY A 71 -6.89 -15.68 -9.69
C GLY A 71 -6.48 -14.87 -10.93
N ASP A 72 -7.13 -13.73 -11.16
CA ASP A 72 -6.93 -12.91 -12.36
C ASP A 72 -5.99 -11.71 -12.14
N CYS A 73 -5.69 -11.38 -10.88
CA CYS A 73 -4.77 -10.28 -10.55
C CYS A 73 -3.35 -10.67 -10.96
N LYS A 74 -2.69 -9.81 -11.73
CA LYS A 74 -1.26 -9.97 -12.02
C LYS A 74 -0.41 -9.50 -10.84
N TYR A 75 0.91 -9.63 -10.99
CA TYR A 75 1.85 -9.39 -9.91
C TYR A 75 1.83 -7.95 -9.37
N ASN A 76 1.60 -6.93 -10.20
CA ASN A 76 1.52 -5.55 -9.73
C ASN A 76 0.07 -5.10 -9.53
N GLY A 77 -0.85 -6.04 -9.30
CA GLY A 77 -2.27 -5.78 -9.14
C GLY A 77 -3.02 -5.53 -10.46
N GLU A 78 -2.40 -5.68 -11.63
CA GLU A 78 -3.11 -5.43 -12.89
C GLU A 78 -4.33 -6.37 -13.02
N GLY A 79 -5.47 -5.80 -13.42
CA GLY A 79 -6.77 -6.49 -13.41
C GLY A 79 -7.52 -6.46 -12.07
N CYS A 80 -6.94 -5.84 -11.03
CA CYS A 80 -7.53 -5.74 -9.70
C CYS A 80 -7.40 -4.33 -9.13
N MET A 81 -8.24 -4.00 -8.15
CA MET A 81 -8.14 -2.74 -7.44
C MET A 81 -6.97 -2.83 -6.48
N THR A 82 -6.14 -1.80 -6.43
CA THR A 82 -5.01 -1.74 -5.51
C THR A 82 -5.21 -0.65 -4.47
N THR A 83 -4.84 -0.95 -3.24
CA THR A 83 -4.56 0.04 -2.21
C THR A 83 -3.09 0.42 -2.32
N GLU A 84 -2.78 1.67 -2.68
CA GLU A 84 -1.39 2.19 -2.72
C GLU A 84 -1.05 2.78 -1.35
N ILE A 85 0.10 2.40 -0.79
CA ILE A 85 0.40 2.57 0.64
C ILE A 85 1.75 3.24 0.85
N THR A 86 1.74 4.32 1.62
CA THR A 86 2.91 4.91 2.29
C THR A 86 2.58 5.18 3.75
N LEU A 87 3.24 4.48 4.67
CA LEU A 87 3.14 4.71 6.11
C LEU A 87 4.50 5.22 6.59
N VAL A 88 4.52 6.47 7.02
CA VAL A 88 5.70 7.15 7.53
C VAL A 88 5.32 8.13 8.63
N ASN A 89 6.19 8.29 9.62
CA ASN A 89 6.08 9.34 10.62
C ASN A 89 6.39 10.70 9.98
N PRO A 90 5.54 11.73 10.16
CA PRO A 90 5.76 13.05 9.59
C PRO A 90 7.04 13.70 10.12
N SER A 91 7.86 14.21 9.20
CA SER A 91 9.03 15.07 9.52
C SER A 91 8.73 16.55 9.34
N SER A 92 7.64 16.86 8.64
CA SER A 92 7.09 18.20 8.40
C SER A 92 5.61 18.08 8.03
N ALA A 93 4.87 19.19 8.07
CA ALA A 93 3.46 19.19 7.71
C ALA A 93 3.26 18.71 6.26
N GLY A 94 2.41 17.71 6.08
CA GLY A 94 2.12 17.10 4.78
C GLY A 94 3.10 16.00 4.37
N SER A 95 4.06 15.61 5.23
CA SER A 95 5.03 14.55 4.93
C SER A 95 4.73 13.23 5.65
N GLY A 96 3.59 13.12 6.31
CA GLY A 96 3.15 11.91 7.00
C GLY A 96 2.69 10.81 6.06
N SER A 97 1.95 9.86 6.64
CA SER A 97 1.40 8.71 5.94
C SER A 97 0.35 9.13 4.90
N SER A 98 0.24 8.35 3.84
CA SER A 98 -0.71 8.53 2.75
C SER A 98 -1.14 7.20 2.16
N VAL A 99 -2.44 7.00 1.99
CA VAL A 99 -3.02 5.79 1.39
C VAL A 99 -4.12 6.20 0.42
N ASP A 100 -4.27 5.43 -0.66
CA ASP A 100 -5.33 5.61 -1.64
C ASP A 100 -5.76 4.29 -2.30
N LEU A 101 -6.92 4.30 -2.95
CA LEU A 101 -7.37 3.24 -3.84
C LEU A 101 -7.11 3.67 -5.29
N SER A 102 -6.69 2.74 -6.14
CA SER A 102 -6.31 3.04 -7.51
C SER A 102 -6.98 2.07 -8.49
N LEU A 103 -7.58 2.65 -9.53
CA LEU A 103 -8.18 2.03 -10.70
C LEU A 103 -7.63 2.63 -12.00
N ILE A 104 -6.46 3.30 -11.94
CA ILE A 104 -5.77 3.79 -13.13
C ILE A 104 -5.40 2.56 -13.99
N PRO A 105 -5.86 2.46 -15.26
CA PRO A 105 -5.54 1.32 -16.11
C PRO A 105 -4.02 1.04 -16.16
N PRO A 106 -3.58 -0.24 -16.04
CA PRO A 106 -4.35 -1.48 -16.21
C PRO A 106 -4.97 -2.06 -14.92
N LEU A 107 -5.07 -1.28 -13.85
CA LEU A 107 -5.84 -1.66 -12.66
C LEU A 107 -7.34 -1.68 -12.99
N ALA A 108 -8.11 -2.52 -12.31
CA ALA A 108 -9.54 -2.68 -12.59
C ALA A 108 -10.29 -3.15 -11.35
N PHE A 109 -11.56 -2.78 -11.21
CA PHE A 109 -12.36 -3.25 -10.08
C PHE A 109 -12.56 -4.77 -10.13
N ASN A 110 -12.32 -5.44 -9.02
CA ASN A 110 -12.55 -6.88 -8.85
C ASN A 110 -13.40 -7.20 -7.62
N VAL A 111 -13.11 -6.57 -6.47
CA VAL A 111 -13.90 -6.69 -5.24
C VAL A 111 -14.05 -5.34 -4.55
N PRO A 112 -15.15 -5.12 -3.80
CA PRO A 112 -15.26 -3.98 -2.90
C PRO A 112 -14.07 -3.93 -1.95
N THR A 113 -13.46 -2.76 -1.81
CA THR A 113 -12.29 -2.57 -0.95
C THR A 113 -12.46 -1.28 -0.15
N THR A 114 -12.17 -1.37 1.14
CA THR A 114 -12.08 -0.24 2.05
C THR A 114 -10.71 -0.25 2.70
N PHE A 115 -10.16 0.93 2.95
CA PHE A 115 -9.07 1.07 3.92
C PHE A 115 -9.43 2.11 4.96
N SER A 116 -8.88 1.98 6.17
CA SER A 116 -8.98 2.97 7.23
C SER A 116 -7.74 2.96 8.11
N TYR A 117 -7.28 4.13 8.53
CA TYR A 117 -6.23 4.24 9.54
C TYR A 117 -6.73 3.79 10.92
N TYR A 118 -5.81 3.29 11.75
CA TYR A 118 -6.02 3.06 13.18
C TYR A 118 -4.74 3.24 13.99
N GLY A 119 -4.84 3.51 15.29
CA GLY A 119 -3.70 3.91 16.12
C GLY A 119 -3.18 5.30 15.76
N GLY A 120 -4.02 6.12 15.13
CA GLY A 120 -3.77 7.48 14.68
C GLY A 120 -4.58 7.79 13.41
N CYS A 121 -5.20 8.98 13.34
CA CYS A 121 -6.22 9.31 12.32
C CYS A 121 -7.34 8.26 12.20
N ASP A 122 -7.78 7.71 13.34
CA ASP A 122 -8.67 6.55 13.39
C ASP A 122 -9.96 6.74 12.58
N GLY A 123 -10.22 5.81 11.67
CA GLY A 123 -11.41 5.81 10.82
C GLY A 123 -11.29 6.65 9.55
N ASP A 124 -10.23 7.46 9.40
CA ASP A 124 -9.97 8.15 8.14
C ASP A 124 -9.59 7.14 7.07
N GLY A 125 -10.26 7.21 5.91
CA GLY A 125 -10.16 6.19 4.90
C GLY A 125 -11.04 6.42 3.68
N LYS A 126 -11.04 5.45 2.77
CA LYS A 126 -11.90 5.43 1.59
C LYS A 126 -12.49 4.04 1.36
N THR A 127 -13.68 4.04 0.78
CA THR A 127 -14.36 2.84 0.33
C THR A 127 -14.65 2.96 -1.16
N CYS A 128 -14.35 1.89 -1.89
CA CYS A 128 -14.86 1.67 -3.22
C CYS A 128 -15.64 0.34 -3.27
N ASP A 129 -16.92 0.43 -3.63
CA ASP A 129 -17.87 -0.70 -3.65
C ASP A 129 -18.28 -1.13 -5.07
N SER A 130 -17.87 -0.38 -6.09
CA SER A 130 -18.21 -0.59 -7.49
C SER A 130 -17.09 -0.12 -8.41
N ASP A 131 -17.12 -0.51 -9.67
CA ASP A 131 -16.15 -0.08 -10.69
C ASP A 131 -16.04 1.44 -10.88
N SER A 132 -17.07 2.18 -10.47
CA SER A 132 -17.11 3.63 -10.59
C SER A 132 -16.39 4.39 -9.47
N CYS A 133 -16.28 3.82 -8.26
CA CYS A 133 -15.73 4.37 -6.99
C CYS A 133 -16.03 5.86 -6.63
N GLY A 134 -16.70 6.64 -7.47
CA GLY A 134 -16.76 8.10 -7.38
C GLY A 134 -15.39 8.75 -7.15
N VAL A 135 -15.34 9.63 -6.14
CA VAL A 135 -14.13 10.36 -5.73
C VAL A 135 -13.21 9.56 -4.79
N ASN A 136 -13.48 8.27 -4.58
CA ASN A 136 -12.81 7.45 -3.57
C ASN A 136 -11.64 6.64 -4.12
N ALA A 137 -11.40 6.67 -5.43
CA ALA A 137 -10.26 6.03 -6.07
C ALA A 137 -9.66 6.93 -7.16
N PHE A 138 -8.37 6.71 -7.46
CA PHE A 138 -7.71 7.29 -8.61
C PHE A 138 -8.16 6.56 -9.88
N PHE A 139 -8.72 7.29 -10.85
CA PHE A 139 -8.95 6.82 -12.22
C PHE A 139 -7.95 7.46 -13.20
N ILE A 140 -7.41 8.61 -12.83
CA ILE A 140 -6.31 9.31 -13.48
C ILE A 140 -5.33 9.85 -12.45
N SER A 141 -4.10 10.18 -12.84
CA SER A 141 -3.02 10.58 -11.93
C SER A 141 -3.21 11.92 -11.21
N THR A 142 -4.32 12.62 -11.43
CA THR A 142 -4.64 13.92 -10.84
C THR A 142 -5.85 13.89 -9.90
N ASP A 143 -6.37 12.70 -9.59
CA ASP A 143 -7.50 12.50 -8.67
C ASP A 143 -7.10 12.61 -7.20
N TYR A 144 -6.41 13.69 -6.82
CA TYR A 144 -5.81 13.85 -5.49
C TYR A 144 -6.82 13.78 -4.33
N GLN A 145 -8.12 13.96 -4.59
CA GLN A 145 -9.20 13.77 -3.61
C GLN A 145 -9.41 12.31 -3.14
N ALA A 146 -8.88 11.35 -3.88
CA ALA A 146 -8.93 9.93 -3.54
C ALA A 146 -7.89 9.56 -2.47
N GLN A 147 -6.87 10.40 -2.29
CA GLN A 147 -5.81 10.20 -1.30
C GLN A 147 -6.24 10.66 0.09
N VAL A 148 -5.95 9.84 1.10
CA VAL A 148 -6.15 10.18 2.51
C VAL A 148 -4.78 10.29 3.16
N GLN A 149 -4.50 11.46 3.74
CA GLN A 149 -3.25 11.73 4.44
C GLN A 149 -3.47 11.63 5.95
N CYS A 150 -2.48 11.12 6.67
CA CYS A 150 -2.42 11.14 8.12
C CYS A 150 -1.09 11.74 8.60
N GLN A 151 -1.17 12.65 9.56
CA GLN A 151 -0.01 13.39 10.11
C GLN A 151 0.28 12.99 11.56
N GLU A 152 -0.04 11.75 11.94
CA GLU A 152 0.32 11.16 13.23
C GLU A 152 1.45 10.15 13.07
N ASP A 153 2.21 9.95 14.17
CA ASP A 153 3.26 8.95 14.25
C ASP A 153 2.65 7.55 14.43
N ASP A 154 3.34 6.53 13.91
CA ASP A 154 3.08 5.11 14.16
C ASP A 154 1.66 4.63 13.83
N VAL A 155 1.05 5.28 12.83
CA VAL A 155 -0.30 4.92 12.35
C VAL A 155 -0.28 3.55 11.68
N ASN A 156 -1.40 2.86 11.80
CA ASN A 156 -1.62 1.53 11.27
C ASN A 156 -2.74 1.57 10.23
N LEU A 157 -2.87 0.51 9.44
CA LEU A 157 -3.80 0.46 8.33
C LEU A 157 -4.63 -0.82 8.37
N LEU A 158 -5.95 -0.69 8.36
CA LEU A 158 -6.87 -1.80 8.13
C LEU A 158 -7.33 -1.75 6.67
N ILE A 159 -7.22 -2.87 5.96
CA ILE A 159 -7.74 -3.04 4.60
C ILE A 159 -8.80 -4.15 4.65
N THR A 160 -10.03 -3.80 4.30
CA THR A 160 -11.17 -4.70 4.29
C THR A 160 -11.63 -4.97 2.86
N PHE A 161 -11.69 -6.24 2.49
CA PHE A 161 -12.24 -6.70 1.22
C PHE A 161 -13.65 -7.23 1.41
N CYS A 162 -14.54 -6.92 0.46
CA CYS A 162 -15.97 -7.22 0.52
C CYS A 162 -16.68 -6.74 1.80
N GLY A 163 -16.16 -5.69 2.43
CA GLY A 163 -16.86 -5.02 3.53
C GLY A 163 -18.15 -4.39 3.01
N ASN A 164 -19.23 -4.44 3.80
CA ASN A 164 -20.58 -3.99 3.44
C ASN A 164 -20.72 -2.46 3.21
N GLY A 165 -19.66 -1.73 2.87
CA GLY A 165 -19.67 -0.27 2.70
C GLY A 165 -19.95 0.54 3.97
N ASN A 166 -20.36 -0.10 5.07
CA ASN A 166 -20.70 0.54 6.34
C ASN A 166 -19.49 0.89 7.22
N GLY A 167 -18.28 0.95 6.63
CA GLY A 167 -17.00 1.06 7.34
C GLY A 167 -16.70 2.37 8.08
N ALA A 168 -17.64 3.31 8.18
CA ALA A 168 -17.41 4.60 8.86
C ALA A 168 -18.40 4.90 10.02
N SER A 169 -19.19 3.93 10.48
CA SER A 169 -19.94 4.14 11.73
C SER A 169 -20.30 2.83 12.41
N GLN A 170 -19.50 2.42 13.38
CA GLN A 170 -20.01 1.81 14.61
C GLN A 170 -18.94 1.82 15.69
N SER A 171 -18.88 2.97 16.37
CA SER A 171 -18.51 3.05 17.77
C SER A 171 -19.37 2.06 18.58
N SER A 172 -18.70 1.10 19.21
CA SER A 172 -19.00 0.56 20.55
C SER A 172 -20.48 0.53 20.98
N GLU A 173 -21.14 -0.61 20.82
CA GLU A 173 -22.17 -1.04 21.76
C GLU A 173 -21.83 -2.41 22.34
N ALA A 174 -21.77 -2.42 23.67
CA ALA A 174 -21.41 -3.54 24.50
C ALA A 174 -22.50 -4.62 24.48
N ALA A 175 -22.03 -5.84 24.73
CA ALA A 175 -22.79 -7.06 24.88
C ALA A 175 -24.11 -6.93 25.65
N SER A 176 -25.18 -7.51 25.10
CA SER A 176 -26.32 -8.02 25.85
C SER A 176 -26.85 -9.28 25.17
N SER A 177 -27.04 -10.31 25.99
CA SER A 177 -27.21 -11.74 25.71
C SER A 177 -28.46 -12.12 24.87
N PRO A 178 -28.52 -13.37 24.33
CA PRO A 178 -29.51 -13.77 23.34
C PRO A 178 -30.81 -14.25 24.01
N THR A 179 -31.95 -13.91 23.41
CA THR A 179 -33.23 -14.56 23.72
C THR A 179 -33.73 -15.30 22.49
N SER A 180 -33.90 -16.60 22.65
CA SER A 180 -34.31 -17.58 21.65
C SER A 180 -35.82 -17.49 21.38
N PHE A 181 -36.24 -17.45 20.11
CA PHE A 181 -37.54 -18.00 19.70
C PHE A 181 -37.46 -18.60 18.29
N SER A 182 -37.89 -19.86 18.21
CA SER A 182 -38.13 -20.63 16.98
C SER A 182 -39.56 -20.42 16.46
N THR A 183 -39.76 -20.80 15.19
CA THR A 183 -40.99 -21.17 14.43
C THR A 183 -41.24 -20.25 13.23
N ALA A 184 -41.73 -20.68 12.07
CA ALA A 184 -41.85 -21.96 11.38
C ALA A 184 -42.28 -21.64 9.92
N ALA A 185 -41.83 -22.48 8.99
CA ALA A 185 -42.38 -22.91 7.69
C ALA A 185 -43.38 -22.09 6.84
N SER A 186 -43.23 -22.36 5.52
CA SER A 186 -44.22 -22.32 4.41
C SER A 186 -44.38 -20.99 3.66
N SER A 187 -44.54 -20.91 2.33
CA SER A 187 -44.49 -21.85 1.19
C SER A 187 -44.78 -21.03 -0.08
N SER A 188 -44.20 -21.44 -1.22
CA SER A 188 -44.71 -21.34 -2.63
C SER A 188 -45.27 -20.04 -3.21
N ASP A 189 -44.70 -19.59 -4.34
CA ASP A 189 -45.36 -19.35 -5.66
C ASP A 189 -44.36 -18.60 -6.57
N ALA A 190 -43.87 -19.08 -7.72
CA ALA A 190 -44.48 -19.49 -9.00
C ALA A 190 -44.51 -18.34 -10.06
N ALA A 191 -43.70 -18.54 -11.13
CA ALA A 191 -43.83 -18.04 -12.52
C ALA A 191 -43.82 -16.50 -12.75
N SER A 192 -43.57 -15.90 -13.91
CA SER A 192 -43.39 -16.28 -15.32
C SER A 192 -42.83 -15.01 -16.03
N SER A 193 -41.87 -15.10 -16.96
CA SER A 193 -42.04 -14.91 -18.42
C SER A 193 -41.48 -13.61 -19.02
N THR A 194 -40.76 -13.79 -20.16
CA THR A 194 -40.72 -12.97 -21.40
C THR A 194 -40.13 -11.55 -21.35
N ALA A 195 -39.46 -10.98 -22.36
CA ALA A 195 -38.92 -11.42 -23.65
C ALA A 195 -38.12 -10.24 -24.28
N ALA A 196 -37.24 -10.60 -25.22
CA ALA A 196 -36.94 -9.91 -26.50
C ALA A 196 -36.26 -8.51 -26.57
N SER A 197 -35.10 -8.55 -27.25
CA SER A 197 -34.75 -7.76 -28.45
C SER A 197 -34.70 -6.24 -28.41
N SER A 198 -33.53 -5.65 -28.72
CA SER A 198 -33.22 -5.16 -30.08
C SER A 198 -31.83 -4.51 -30.17
N ALA A 199 -31.10 -4.85 -31.24
CA ALA A 199 -29.96 -4.10 -31.77
C ALA A 199 -30.43 -2.83 -32.51
N PRO A 200 -29.55 -1.85 -32.76
CA PRO A 200 -29.13 -1.66 -34.15
C PRO A 200 -27.66 -1.22 -34.33
N ALA A 201 -27.31 -1.08 -35.60
CA ALA A 201 -26.00 -1.16 -36.19
C ALA A 201 -25.29 0.19 -36.44
N SER A 202 -23.97 0.08 -36.67
CA SER A 202 -23.14 0.76 -37.68
C SER A 202 -23.12 2.30 -37.80
N SER A 203 -21.92 2.88 -37.69
CA SER A 203 -21.26 3.56 -38.83
C SER A 203 -19.83 4.03 -38.51
N VAL A 204 -18.92 3.73 -39.44
CA VAL A 204 -17.51 4.19 -39.57
C VAL A 204 -17.49 5.44 -40.48
N PRO A 205 -16.63 6.44 -40.25
CA PRO A 205 -15.51 6.72 -41.20
C PRO A 205 -14.21 7.17 -40.46
N SER A 206 -13.05 6.58 -40.74
CA SER A 206 -12.07 6.90 -41.79
C SER A 206 -11.24 8.19 -41.58
N SER A 207 -9.97 7.96 -41.22
CA SER A 207 -8.73 8.51 -41.79
C SER A 207 -8.55 10.03 -41.94
N GLY A 208 -7.69 10.62 -41.10
CA GLY A 208 -7.05 11.92 -41.32
C GLY A 208 -5.54 11.80 -41.02
N ALA A 209 -4.73 12.08 -42.04
CA ALA A 209 -3.28 11.91 -42.06
C ALA A 209 -2.53 12.94 -41.19
N SER A 210 -1.48 12.48 -40.50
CA SER A 210 -0.53 13.35 -39.78
C SER A 210 0.80 13.43 -40.52
N THR A 211 1.13 14.65 -40.94
CA THR A 211 2.43 15.11 -41.45
C THR A 211 3.52 15.05 -40.37
N PRO A 212 4.78 14.66 -40.68
CA PRO A 212 5.91 14.89 -39.79
C PRO A 212 6.70 16.11 -40.26
N SER A 213 6.80 17.14 -39.41
CA SER A 213 7.71 18.27 -39.62
C SER A 213 8.02 18.94 -38.27
N SER A 214 9.19 18.65 -37.70
CA SER A 214 9.99 19.66 -36.99
C SER A 214 11.33 19.09 -36.54
N THR A 215 12.35 19.54 -37.26
CA THR A 215 13.73 19.83 -36.86
C THR A 215 13.98 20.17 -35.39
N SER A 216 15.04 19.54 -34.83
CA SER A 216 16.13 20.04 -33.95
C SER A 216 16.09 21.51 -33.48
N PRO A 217 16.54 21.84 -32.24
CA PRO A 217 17.97 21.72 -31.89
C PRO A 217 18.35 21.42 -30.43
N SER A 218 19.61 20.97 -30.31
CA SER A 218 20.46 20.99 -29.12
C SER A 218 20.36 22.28 -28.31
N ALA A 219 20.25 22.15 -26.99
CA ALA A 219 20.63 23.18 -26.05
C ALA A 219 21.48 22.58 -24.92
N THR A 220 22.78 22.83 -25.06
CA THR A 220 23.80 22.82 -24.03
C THR A 220 23.33 23.60 -22.80
N SER A 221 23.31 22.98 -21.62
CA SER A 221 23.24 23.72 -20.36
C SER A 221 24.39 23.34 -19.45
N LYS A 222 25.12 24.39 -19.10
CA LYS A 222 26.37 24.42 -18.36
C LYS A 222 26.18 23.95 -16.93
N ALA A 223 27.25 23.34 -16.43
CA ALA A 223 27.48 23.06 -15.03
C ALA A 223 27.31 24.31 -14.16
N ILE A 224 26.53 24.18 -13.09
CA ILE A 224 26.65 25.02 -11.89
C ILE A 224 27.31 24.15 -10.83
N LEU A 225 28.56 24.47 -10.54
CA LEU A 225 29.29 24.06 -9.34
C LEU A 225 28.76 24.91 -8.18
N SER A 226 28.26 24.28 -7.13
CA SER A 226 28.39 24.79 -5.77
C SER A 226 28.21 23.68 -4.75
N ALA A 227 28.92 23.84 -3.65
CA ALA A 227 29.43 22.79 -2.79
C ALA A 227 28.42 22.31 -1.74
N GLU A 228 28.33 20.99 -1.55
CA GLU A 228 27.98 20.39 -0.26
C GLU A 228 28.82 19.12 -0.04
N THR A 229 29.90 19.32 0.70
CA THR A 229 30.79 18.29 1.24
C THR A 229 30.08 17.55 2.37
N GLY A 230 29.58 16.34 2.12
CA GLY A 230 29.09 15.46 3.20
C GLY A 230 28.73 14.03 2.80
N ASN A 231 27.99 13.82 1.70
CA ASN A 231 27.33 12.53 1.44
C ASN A 231 27.91 11.65 0.30
N ALA A 232 28.93 12.11 -0.43
CA ALA A 232 29.45 11.41 -1.61
C ALA A 232 30.27 10.12 -1.34
N ARG A 233 30.59 9.81 -0.07
CA ARG A 233 31.39 8.63 0.28
C ARG A 233 30.58 7.33 0.30
N CYS A 234 29.27 7.37 0.52
CA CYS A 234 28.46 6.16 0.61
C CYS A 234 28.01 5.65 -0.77
N ALA A 235 27.55 6.54 -1.66
CA ALA A 235 27.09 6.18 -3.01
C ALA A 235 28.19 5.54 -3.88
N ASN A 236 29.44 6.01 -3.77
CA ASN A 236 30.57 5.44 -4.50
C ASN A 236 30.92 4.00 -4.06
N ARG A 237 30.57 3.61 -2.83
CA ARG A 237 30.85 2.26 -2.30
C ARG A 237 29.86 1.23 -2.85
N VAL A 238 28.60 1.62 -3.04
CA VAL A 238 27.55 0.77 -3.62
C VAL A 238 27.83 0.51 -5.11
N ARG A 239 28.16 1.56 -5.87
CA ARG A 239 28.50 1.44 -7.31
C ARG A 239 29.70 0.52 -7.57
N ARG A 240 30.79 0.66 -6.80
CA ARG A 240 31.97 -0.24 -6.92
C ARG A 240 31.67 -1.70 -6.58
N ARG A 241 30.70 -1.98 -5.71
CA ARG A 241 30.26 -3.36 -5.41
C ARG A 241 29.45 -3.97 -6.56
N ALA A 242 28.59 -3.19 -7.21
CA ALA A 242 27.82 -3.63 -8.38
C ALA A 242 28.73 -3.95 -9.57
N GLU A 243 29.70 -3.08 -9.88
CA GLU A 243 30.68 -3.29 -10.96
C GLU A 243 31.52 -4.56 -10.75
N ARG A 244 31.95 -4.83 -9.49
CA ARG A 244 32.69 -6.08 -9.16
C ARG A 244 31.84 -7.35 -9.32
N ARG A 245 30.53 -7.30 -9.02
CA ARG A 245 29.63 -8.44 -9.24
C ARG A 245 29.42 -8.72 -10.72
N ASN A 246 29.29 -7.67 -11.53
CA ASN A 246 29.12 -7.81 -12.98
C ASN A 246 30.39 -8.38 -13.65
N ALA A 247 31.57 -7.89 -13.27
CA ALA A 247 32.85 -8.42 -13.79
C ALA A 247 33.05 -9.93 -13.49
N LYS A 248 32.64 -10.40 -12.30
CA LYS A 248 32.71 -11.83 -11.95
C LYS A 248 31.76 -12.70 -12.79
N ARG A 249 30.56 -12.20 -13.12
CA ARG A 249 29.61 -12.91 -14.00
C ARG A 249 30.17 -13.08 -15.42
N VAL A 250 30.72 -12.01 -15.99
CA VAL A 250 31.33 -12.04 -17.33
C VAL A 250 32.51 -13.01 -17.41
N ALA A 251 33.38 -13.03 -16.38
CA ALA A 251 34.50 -13.97 -16.32
C ALA A 251 34.05 -15.43 -16.22
N LYS A 252 32.96 -15.72 -15.49
CA LYS A 252 32.40 -17.08 -15.36
C LYS A 252 31.83 -17.59 -16.70
N HIS A 253 31.16 -16.73 -17.46
CA HIS A 253 30.64 -17.12 -18.79
C HIS A 253 31.75 -17.41 -19.80
N ARG A 254 32.84 -16.61 -19.81
CA ARG A 254 33.97 -16.86 -20.71
C ARG A 254 34.67 -18.21 -20.46
N ARG A 255 34.70 -18.71 -19.22
CA ARG A 255 35.29 -20.03 -18.91
C ARG A 255 34.42 -21.21 -19.33
N SER A 256 33.11 -21.02 -19.53
CA SER A 256 32.19 -22.10 -19.91
C SER A 256 32.16 -22.36 -21.43
N GLY A 257 32.66 -21.43 -22.25
CA GLY A 257 32.61 -21.52 -23.71
C GLY A 257 33.86 -22.12 -24.39
N HIS A 258 34.81 -22.67 -23.64
CA HIS A 258 36.08 -23.19 -24.19
C HIS A 258 36.27 -24.70 -23.98
N ARG A 259 35.16 -25.43 -23.83
CA ARG A 259 35.11 -26.90 -23.87
C ARG A 259 34.10 -27.33 -24.93
N GLN A 260 34.41 -27.05 -26.18
CA GLN A 260 33.95 -27.78 -27.36
C GLN A 260 35.12 -27.84 -28.34
#